data_AF-L1NML8-F1
#
_entry.id   AF-L1NML8-F1
#
_cell.length_a   1.000
_cell.length_b   1.000
_cell.length_c   1.000
_cell.angle_alpha   90.00
_cell.angle_beta   90.00
_cell.angle_gamma   90.00
#
_symmetry.space_group_name_H-M   'P 1'
#
loop_
_entity.id
_entity.type
_entity.pdbx_description
1 polymer ?
#
loop_
_entity_poly.entity_id
_entity_poly.type
_entity_poly.pdbx_seq_one_letter_code
_entity_poly.pdbx_strand_id
1 'polypeptide(L)'
;MLQQAMRNTEAGHDTNFSDNTLFIFNGYSNTSNRLFEKGGNISIGAALNFASLNHDKIIYKSCYWGLYGKEGYCKYPNENRYFELYNLWGVLFSEKNNQNPNALINVKNFRFYVLYKGENVWRRVHFPETDITDQAPITWAATYYKDIVTEAGNGKIKVIQEKNYSTIPIAKSGKYDGKWYDAKILVNHFGSKLMKPVGEFTPSKVEGVYMQVEVRLDPSTPNAKVGIQAGMDVRHEGIKTTYYMAFGSTRIVTVTPHWKTVNWVNYAGGQGADEGGVVLSKERLLNTSFPRE
;
A
#
# COMPACT_ATOMS: atom_id res chain seq x y z
N MET A 1 -17.11 7.16 5.21
CA MET A 1 -15.97 6.66 4.42
C MET A 1 -14.77 7.61 4.45
N LEU A 2 -14.86 8.83 3.94
CA LEU A 2 -13.72 9.76 3.84
C LEU A 2 -13.07 10.15 5.18
N GLN A 3 -13.85 10.31 6.25
CA GLN A 3 -13.30 10.52 7.59
C GLN A 3 -12.44 9.34 8.08
N GLN A 4 -12.84 8.11 7.73
CA GLN A 4 -12.03 6.92 8.03
C GLN A 4 -10.76 6.89 7.18
N ALA A 5 -10.84 7.29 5.91
CA ALA A 5 -9.68 7.38 5.02
C ALA A 5 -8.65 8.42 5.49
N MET A 6 -9.11 9.58 5.97
CA MET A 6 -8.23 10.58 6.60
C MET A 6 -7.50 9.98 7.81
N ARG A 7 -8.22 9.33 8.74
CA ARG A 7 -7.59 8.64 9.89
C ARG A 7 -6.61 7.55 9.49
N ASN A 8 -6.94 6.78 8.46
CA ASN A 8 -6.07 5.71 7.97
C ASN A 8 -4.84 6.24 7.23
N THR A 9 -4.83 7.52 6.83
CA THR A 9 -3.70 8.15 6.15
C THR A 9 -2.81 8.94 7.12
N GLU A 10 -3.29 9.28 8.31
CA GLU A 10 -2.45 9.88 9.36
C GLU A 10 -1.31 8.94 9.77
N ALA A 11 -0.16 9.51 10.17
CA ALA A 11 1.01 8.73 10.57
C ALA A 11 0.75 7.87 11.83
N GLY A 12 1.49 6.77 11.96
CA GLY A 12 1.47 5.89 13.14
C GLY A 12 0.81 4.54 12.88
N HIS A 13 0.22 3.94 13.92
CA HIS A 13 -0.46 2.65 13.87
C HIS A 13 -1.88 2.74 14.42
N ASP A 14 -2.78 1.87 13.95
CA ASP A 14 -4.07 1.65 14.59
C ASP A 14 -3.89 0.97 15.96
N THR A 15 -4.89 1.12 16.82
CA THR A 15 -4.92 0.45 18.13
C THR A 15 -5.44 -0.98 17.99
N ASN A 16 -4.86 -1.90 18.75
CA ASN A 16 -5.35 -3.26 18.91
C ASN A 16 -6.75 -3.26 19.54
N PHE A 17 -7.68 -3.97 18.91
CA PHE A 17 -9.05 -4.04 19.41
C PHE A 17 -9.21 -4.88 20.68
N SER A 18 -8.29 -5.80 20.95
CA SER A 18 -8.41 -6.73 22.09
C SER A 18 -8.11 -6.07 23.45
N ASP A 19 -7.27 -5.04 23.45
CA ASP A 19 -6.67 -4.47 24.67
C ASP A 19 -6.40 -2.96 24.56
N ASN A 20 -6.80 -2.32 23.46
CA ASN A 20 -6.62 -0.90 23.18
C ASN A 20 -5.15 -0.43 23.21
N THR A 21 -4.20 -1.36 23.09
CA THR A 21 -2.76 -1.03 23.00
C THR A 21 -2.40 -0.69 21.57
N LEU A 22 -1.26 -0.05 21.34
CA LEU A 22 -0.73 0.13 19.98
C LEU A 22 -0.44 -1.23 19.33
N PHE A 23 -0.69 -1.36 18.03
CA PHE A 23 -0.18 -2.47 17.24
C PHE A 23 1.36 -2.43 17.23
N ILE A 24 2.01 -3.53 17.62
CA ILE A 24 3.48 -3.63 17.69
C ILE A 24 3.97 -4.75 16.77
N PHE A 25 4.81 -4.40 15.80
CA PHE A 25 5.55 -5.34 14.96
C PHE A 25 7.05 -5.25 15.24
N ASN A 26 7.74 -6.38 15.41
CA ASN A 26 9.14 -6.41 15.85
C ASN A 26 10.16 -6.28 14.71
N GLY A 27 9.74 -6.39 13.44
CA GLY A 27 10.66 -6.34 12.30
C GLY A 27 11.33 -4.98 12.10
N TYR A 28 10.75 -3.92 12.66
CA TYR A 28 11.29 -2.57 12.56
C TYR A 28 12.04 -2.19 13.84
N SER A 29 13.38 -2.13 13.79
CA SER A 29 14.18 -1.73 14.96
C SER A 29 14.04 -0.23 15.27
N ASN A 30 14.13 0.11 16.56
CA ASN A 30 13.87 1.44 17.14
C ASN A 30 14.83 2.58 16.75
N THR A 31 15.88 2.32 15.98
CA THR A 31 16.91 3.32 15.67
C THR A 31 17.00 3.54 14.15
N SER A 32 16.61 4.74 13.74
CA SER A 32 16.88 5.43 12.46
C SER A 32 16.17 5.05 11.14
N ASN A 33 15.36 4.00 11.02
CA ASN A 33 14.66 3.69 9.74
C ASN A 33 13.15 3.42 9.88
N ARG A 34 12.41 4.35 10.51
CA ARG A 34 10.93 4.44 10.44
C ARG A 34 10.43 4.87 9.05
N LEU A 35 11.07 4.39 7.98
CA LEU A 35 10.69 4.64 6.59
C LEU A 35 9.30 4.05 6.28
N PHE A 36 8.86 3.04 7.04
CA PHE A 36 7.53 2.44 6.93
C PHE A 36 6.42 3.27 7.59
N GLU A 37 6.72 4.04 8.66
CA GLU A 37 5.83 5.11 9.18
C GLU A 37 5.72 6.28 8.19
N LYS A 38 6.55 6.26 7.13
CA LYS A 38 6.51 7.15 5.96
C LYS A 38 6.12 6.41 4.67
N GLY A 39 5.67 5.15 4.76
CA GLY A 39 5.29 4.30 3.63
C GLY A 39 6.50 3.79 2.84
N GLY A 40 7.05 2.63 3.24
CA GLY A 40 8.25 2.04 2.61
C GLY A 40 8.21 2.04 1.08
N ASN A 41 9.40 2.10 0.47
CA ASN A 41 9.71 2.51 -0.90
C ASN A 41 9.95 4.04 -1.03
N ILE A 42 10.45 4.42 -2.21
CA ILE A 42 10.55 5.80 -2.69
C ILE A 42 9.11 6.36 -2.67
N SER A 43 8.71 6.95 -1.54
CA SER A 43 7.37 7.50 -1.29
C SER A 43 7.21 8.85 -1.96
N ILE A 44 6.44 8.88 -3.04
CA ILE A 44 6.21 10.07 -3.85
C ILE A 44 4.94 10.84 -3.45
N GLY A 45 4.38 10.53 -2.27
CA GLY A 45 3.09 11.02 -1.85
C GLY A 45 2.01 10.68 -2.87
N ALA A 46 1.34 11.70 -3.41
CA ALA A 46 0.32 11.56 -4.45
C ALA A 46 0.79 12.19 -5.78
N ALA A 47 2.08 12.16 -6.08
CA ALA A 47 2.61 12.68 -7.33
C ALA A 47 2.29 11.77 -8.52
N LEU A 48 1.72 12.34 -9.58
CA LEU A 48 1.34 11.62 -10.80
C LEU A 48 2.43 11.66 -11.88
N ASN A 49 3.48 12.44 -11.65
CA ASN A 49 4.72 12.51 -12.43
C ASN A 49 5.86 12.99 -11.52
N PHE A 50 7.10 12.91 -11.99
CA PHE A 50 8.27 13.35 -11.20
C PHE A 50 8.31 14.86 -11.00
N ALA A 51 7.86 15.65 -11.98
CA ALA A 51 7.85 17.11 -11.89
C ALA A 51 6.92 17.65 -10.79
N SER A 52 5.98 16.83 -10.30
CA SER A 52 5.09 17.18 -9.19
C SER A 52 5.72 16.90 -7.81
N LEU A 53 6.88 16.26 -7.76
CA LEU A 53 7.56 15.98 -6.50
C LEU A 53 8.14 17.24 -5.88
N ASN A 54 8.26 17.22 -4.57
CA ASN A 54 9.05 18.21 -3.87
C ASN A 54 10.55 17.90 -4.11
N HIS A 55 11.20 18.69 -4.97
CA HIS A 55 12.60 18.51 -5.36
C HIS A 55 13.59 18.67 -4.19
N ASP A 56 13.14 19.25 -3.07
CA ASP A 56 13.96 19.35 -1.87
C ASP A 56 14.03 18.06 -1.05
N LYS A 57 13.11 17.12 -1.31
CA LYS A 57 13.04 15.85 -0.60
C LYS A 57 14.12 14.89 -1.05
N ILE A 58 14.56 14.06 -0.10
CA ILE A 58 15.63 13.08 -0.27
C ILE A 58 15.33 12.18 -1.47
N ILE A 59 14.07 11.82 -1.68
CA ILE A 59 13.60 10.98 -2.78
C ILE A 59 14.03 11.45 -4.19
N TYR A 60 13.97 12.77 -4.43
CA TYR A 60 14.36 13.38 -5.71
C TYR A 60 15.89 13.48 -5.81
N LYS A 61 16.54 13.83 -4.70
CA LYS A 61 18.00 13.98 -4.60
C LYS A 61 18.76 12.66 -4.61
N SER A 62 18.10 11.54 -4.34
CA SER A 62 18.79 10.35 -3.87
C SER A 62 18.10 9.06 -4.28
N CYS A 63 17.90 8.86 -5.58
CA CYS A 63 17.37 7.63 -6.16
C CYS A 63 18.12 6.31 -5.81
N TYR A 64 19.02 6.33 -4.80
CA TYR A 64 19.81 5.25 -4.23
C TYR A 64 19.98 5.27 -2.69
N TRP A 65 19.65 6.35 -1.96
CA TRP A 65 20.06 6.47 -0.53
C TRP A 65 19.27 5.58 0.43
N GLY A 66 18.01 5.26 0.12
CA GLY A 66 17.12 4.60 1.08
C GLY A 66 17.51 3.17 1.47
N LEU A 67 18.38 2.50 0.71
CA LEU A 67 18.75 1.10 0.97
C LEU A 67 20.24 0.84 1.22
N TYR A 68 21.17 1.72 0.78
CA TYR A 68 22.61 1.37 0.78
C TYR A 68 23.60 2.50 1.11
N GLY A 69 23.17 3.67 1.60
CA GLY A 69 24.09 4.72 2.07
C GLY A 69 25.07 5.25 1.01
N LYS A 70 24.67 5.29 -0.27
CA LYS A 70 25.46 5.82 -1.40
C LYS A 70 24.67 6.88 -2.17
N GLU A 71 25.35 7.93 -2.63
CA GLU A 71 24.77 9.02 -3.43
C GLU A 71 24.17 8.51 -4.76
N GLY A 72 22.96 8.97 -5.10
CA GLY A 72 22.20 8.48 -6.26
C GLY A 72 21.90 9.59 -7.27
N TYR A 73 21.97 9.27 -8.57
CA TYR A 73 21.74 10.20 -9.68
C TYR A 73 20.70 9.63 -10.66
N CYS A 74 19.42 9.48 -10.25
CA CYS A 74 18.40 9.15 -11.26
C CYS A 74 18.27 10.31 -12.23
N LYS A 75 18.34 9.99 -13.53
CA LYS A 75 17.84 10.86 -14.59
C LYS A 75 16.62 10.19 -15.18
N TYR A 76 15.44 10.73 -14.88
CA TYR A 76 14.22 10.32 -15.56
C TYR A 76 14.14 11.03 -16.91
N PRO A 77 13.91 10.32 -18.03
CA PRO A 77 14.03 10.88 -19.37
C PRO A 77 13.00 12.00 -19.66
N ASN A 78 11.91 12.07 -18.90
CA ASN A 78 10.95 13.18 -18.94
C ASN A 78 10.18 13.26 -17.62
N GLU A 79 10.48 14.25 -16.78
CA GLU A 79 9.85 14.41 -15.47
C GLU A 79 8.37 14.84 -15.54
N ASN A 80 7.95 15.46 -16.64
CA ASN A 80 6.56 15.89 -16.86
C ASN A 80 5.65 14.75 -17.36
N ARG A 81 6.25 13.63 -17.78
CA ARG A 81 5.51 12.45 -18.22
C ARG A 81 4.74 11.85 -17.04
N TYR A 82 3.43 11.68 -17.20
CA TYR A 82 2.59 11.02 -16.19
C TYR A 82 2.87 9.52 -16.11
N PHE A 83 2.75 8.95 -14.91
CA PHE A 83 2.83 7.51 -14.72
C PHE A 83 1.65 6.80 -15.39
N GLU A 84 1.94 5.71 -16.11
CA GLU A 84 0.93 4.96 -16.85
C GLU A 84 0.63 3.59 -16.26
N LEU A 85 1.56 3.04 -15.47
CA LEU A 85 1.42 1.72 -14.86
C LEU A 85 1.20 1.87 -13.36
N TYR A 86 0.19 1.19 -12.86
CA TYR A 86 -0.24 1.23 -11.46
C TYR A 86 -0.26 -0.18 -10.89
N ASN A 87 0.10 -0.28 -9.62
CA ASN A 87 0.07 -1.49 -8.85
C ASN A 87 -0.76 -1.26 -7.59
N LEU A 88 -1.68 -2.15 -7.26
CA LEU A 88 -2.38 -2.14 -5.97
C LEU A 88 -1.72 -3.18 -5.07
N TRP A 89 -1.28 -2.78 -3.88
CA TRP A 89 -0.52 -3.67 -2.99
C TRP A 89 -0.94 -3.57 -1.53
N GLY A 90 -0.66 -4.64 -0.78
CA GLY A 90 -0.79 -4.66 0.67
C GLY A 90 0.30 -5.48 1.34
N VAL A 91 0.55 -5.17 2.61
CA VAL A 91 1.55 -5.81 3.44
C VAL A 91 0.89 -6.27 4.73
N LEU A 92 1.04 -7.56 5.04
CA LEU A 92 0.51 -8.19 6.25
C LEU A 92 1.61 -8.30 7.30
N PHE A 93 1.25 -7.91 8.51
CA PHE A 93 2.11 -7.90 9.69
C PHE A 93 1.54 -8.83 10.74
N SER A 94 2.36 -9.76 11.23
CA SER A 94 2.01 -10.50 12.45
C SER A 94 2.32 -9.62 13.65
N GLU A 95 1.32 -9.30 14.46
CA GLU A 95 1.56 -8.58 15.71
C GLU A 95 2.53 -9.38 16.60
N LYS A 96 3.33 -8.69 17.43
CA LYS A 96 4.30 -9.29 18.37
C LYS A 96 3.68 -10.40 19.23
N ASN A 97 2.42 -10.23 19.63
CA ASN A 97 1.71 -11.13 20.52
C ASN A 97 0.78 -12.11 19.80
N ASN A 98 0.78 -12.12 18.46
CA ASN A 98 0.01 -13.08 17.69
C ASN A 98 0.54 -14.50 17.95
N GLN A 99 -0.30 -15.36 18.52
CA GLN A 99 0.02 -16.77 18.77
C GLN A 99 -0.55 -17.71 17.69
N ASN A 100 -1.22 -17.17 16.67
CA ASN A 100 -1.80 -17.98 15.61
C ASN A 100 -0.88 -17.99 14.37
N PRO A 101 -0.02 -19.02 14.20
CA PRO A 101 0.90 -19.10 13.06
C PRO A 101 0.22 -19.50 11.75
N ASN A 102 -1.08 -19.83 11.77
CA ASN A 102 -1.84 -20.28 10.60
C ASN A 102 -2.87 -19.24 10.14
N ALA A 103 -2.76 -18.00 10.61
CA ALA A 103 -3.71 -16.96 10.25
C ALA A 103 -3.77 -16.75 8.73
N LEU A 104 -4.99 -16.64 8.22
CA LEU A 104 -5.30 -16.36 6.83
C LEU A 104 -6.08 -15.05 6.76
N ILE A 105 -5.83 -14.28 5.69
CA ILE A 105 -6.47 -13.00 5.44
C ILE A 105 -7.21 -13.08 4.12
N ASN A 106 -8.48 -12.68 4.14
CA ASN A 106 -9.33 -12.64 2.96
C ASN A 106 -9.43 -11.20 2.48
N VAL A 107 -9.35 -11.00 1.18
CA VAL A 107 -9.20 -9.70 0.54
C VAL A 107 -10.10 -9.61 -0.69
N LYS A 108 -10.81 -8.50 -0.87
CA LYS A 108 -11.63 -8.21 -2.05
C LYS A 108 -11.75 -6.69 -2.26
N ASN A 109 -12.39 -6.27 -3.34
CA ASN A 109 -12.72 -4.87 -3.65
C ASN A 109 -11.50 -3.93 -3.55
N PHE A 110 -10.34 -4.35 -4.05
CA PHE A 110 -9.16 -3.49 -4.12
C PHE A 110 -9.30 -2.53 -5.29
N ARG A 111 -9.59 -1.26 -4.99
CA ARG A 111 -10.03 -0.26 -5.97
C ARG A 111 -9.24 1.04 -5.85
N PHE A 112 -9.14 1.72 -6.98
CA PHE A 112 -8.52 3.03 -7.12
C PHE A 112 -9.55 4.03 -7.66
N TYR A 113 -9.59 5.22 -7.09
CA TYR A 113 -10.48 6.31 -7.46
C TYR A 113 -9.70 7.62 -7.60
N VAL A 114 -10.16 8.47 -8.50
CA VAL A 114 -9.65 9.83 -8.65
C VAL A 114 -10.76 10.87 -8.58
N LEU A 115 -10.41 12.05 -8.08
CA LEU A 115 -11.23 13.25 -8.15
C LEU A 115 -10.61 14.18 -9.19
N TYR A 116 -11.39 14.57 -10.18
CA TYR A 116 -10.97 15.56 -11.17
C TYR A 116 -11.24 16.99 -10.68
N LYS A 117 -10.38 17.92 -11.08
CA LYS A 117 -10.48 19.36 -10.76
C LYS A 117 -11.88 19.89 -11.07
N GLY A 118 -12.52 20.46 -10.04
CA GLY A 118 -13.84 21.06 -10.14
C GLY A 118 -15.02 20.08 -10.01
N GLU A 119 -14.78 18.77 -9.90
CA GLU A 119 -15.84 17.77 -9.69
C GLU A 119 -16.05 17.48 -8.20
N ASN A 120 -17.26 17.15 -7.76
CA ASN A 120 -17.52 16.71 -6.38
C ASN A 120 -17.72 15.19 -6.24
N VAL A 121 -17.53 14.44 -7.32
CA VAL A 121 -17.78 13.01 -7.38
C VAL A 121 -16.49 12.29 -7.75
N TRP A 122 -16.10 11.32 -6.93
CA TRP A 122 -14.96 10.45 -7.23
C TRP A 122 -15.29 9.52 -8.40
N ARG A 123 -14.31 9.23 -9.25
CA ARG A 123 -14.45 8.30 -10.37
C ARG A 123 -13.57 7.10 -10.16
N ARG A 124 -14.14 5.91 -10.31
CA ARG A 124 -13.39 4.66 -10.26
C ARG A 124 -12.44 4.59 -11.46
N VAL A 125 -11.18 4.29 -11.19
CA VAL A 125 -10.21 3.92 -12.22
C VAL A 125 -10.35 2.42 -12.45
N HIS A 126 -10.62 2.02 -13.69
CA HIS A 126 -10.77 0.63 -14.06
C HIS A 126 -9.45 0.06 -14.57
N PHE A 127 -9.19 -1.20 -14.24
CA PHE A 127 -8.07 -1.99 -14.76
C PHE A 127 -8.61 -3.17 -15.56
N PRO A 128 -7.81 -3.80 -16.44
CA PRO A 128 -8.26 -4.95 -17.22
C PRO A 128 -8.75 -6.10 -16.34
N GLU A 129 -9.93 -6.65 -16.62
CA GLU A 129 -10.49 -7.79 -15.88
C GLU A 129 -9.67 -9.07 -16.02
N THR A 130 -8.85 -9.15 -17.07
CA THR A 130 -7.84 -10.22 -17.25
C THR A 130 -6.72 -10.16 -16.22
N ASP A 131 -6.57 -9.03 -15.53
CA ASP A 131 -5.48 -8.77 -14.60
C ASP A 131 -5.96 -8.87 -13.16
N ILE A 132 -7.05 -8.17 -12.83
CA ILE A 132 -7.70 -8.22 -11.51
C ILE A 132 -9.21 -8.04 -11.65
N THR A 133 -9.96 -8.57 -10.68
CA THR A 133 -11.40 -8.27 -10.50
C THR A 133 -11.68 -7.83 -9.06
N ASP A 134 -12.91 -7.41 -8.78
CA ASP A 134 -13.33 -7.09 -7.41
C ASP A 134 -13.21 -8.31 -6.47
N GLN A 135 -13.40 -9.53 -6.97
CA GLN A 135 -13.31 -10.77 -6.19
C GLN A 135 -11.90 -11.38 -6.22
N ALA A 136 -11.11 -11.14 -7.27
CA ALA A 136 -9.73 -11.60 -7.41
C ALA A 136 -8.78 -10.41 -7.60
N PRO A 137 -8.59 -9.55 -6.59
CA PRO A 137 -7.83 -8.30 -6.75
C PRO A 137 -6.29 -8.48 -6.72
N ILE A 138 -5.79 -9.71 -6.61
CA ILE A 138 -4.39 -10.00 -6.29
C ILE A 138 -3.86 -11.05 -7.24
N THR A 139 -2.65 -10.85 -7.76
CA THR A 139 -2.02 -11.79 -8.71
C THR A 139 -0.75 -12.43 -8.16
N TRP A 140 -0.18 -11.90 -7.08
CA TRP A 140 1.03 -12.44 -6.45
C TRP A 140 1.05 -12.16 -4.95
N ALA A 141 1.81 -12.99 -4.23
CA ALA A 141 2.19 -12.75 -2.84
C ALA A 141 3.56 -13.37 -2.55
N ALA A 142 4.34 -12.74 -1.67
CA ALA A 142 5.64 -13.23 -1.23
C ALA A 142 6.01 -12.74 0.18
N THR A 143 6.91 -13.48 0.83
CA THR A 143 7.42 -13.19 2.18
C THR A 143 8.69 -12.36 2.10
N TYR A 144 8.80 -11.32 2.91
CA TYR A 144 9.94 -10.40 2.98
C TYR A 144 10.50 -10.30 4.40
N TYR A 145 11.79 -9.97 4.51
CA TYR A 145 12.52 -9.89 5.78
C TYR A 145 12.71 -8.46 6.26
N LYS A 146 12.15 -8.15 7.44
CA LYS A 146 12.21 -6.87 8.18
C LYS A 146 11.63 -5.65 7.44
N ASP A 147 11.76 -5.61 6.13
CA ASP A 147 11.28 -4.59 5.23
C ASP A 147 10.35 -5.20 4.16
N ILE A 148 9.89 -4.37 3.23
CA ILE A 148 9.01 -4.75 2.12
C ILE A 148 9.78 -4.99 0.80
N VAL A 149 11.12 -5.04 0.86
CA VAL A 149 12.02 -4.97 -0.31
C VAL A 149 12.86 -6.24 -0.46
N THR A 150 13.35 -6.80 0.65
CA THR A 150 14.23 -7.96 0.69
C THR A 150 13.41 -9.23 0.82
N GLU A 151 13.17 -9.92 -0.30
CA GLU A 151 12.46 -11.21 -0.30
C GLU A 151 13.19 -12.20 0.61
N ALA A 152 12.44 -12.89 1.48
CA ALA A 152 12.96 -13.94 2.32
C ALA A 152 13.15 -15.21 1.48
N GLY A 153 14.23 -15.26 0.69
CA GLY A 153 14.60 -16.42 -0.12
C GLY A 153 13.47 -16.90 -1.05
N ASN A 154 13.18 -18.20 -1.05
CA ASN A 154 12.04 -18.83 -1.75
C ASN A 154 10.65 -18.50 -1.17
N GLY A 155 10.45 -17.29 -0.64
CA GLY A 155 9.26 -16.85 0.09
C GLY A 155 7.97 -16.68 -0.72
N LYS A 156 7.90 -17.21 -1.94
CA LYS A 156 6.73 -17.11 -2.82
C LYS A 156 5.50 -17.78 -2.21
N ILE A 157 4.38 -17.08 -2.24
CA ILE A 157 3.11 -17.53 -1.70
C ILE A 157 2.15 -17.77 -2.84
N LYS A 158 1.55 -18.97 -2.88
CA LYS A 158 0.44 -19.24 -3.79
C LYS A 158 -0.79 -18.50 -3.28
N VAL A 159 -1.25 -17.50 -4.02
CA VAL A 159 -2.52 -16.83 -3.77
C VAL A 159 -3.66 -17.81 -4.04
N ILE A 160 -4.57 -17.96 -3.08
CA ILE A 160 -5.77 -18.79 -3.23
C ILE A 160 -6.90 -17.88 -3.67
N GLN A 161 -7.44 -18.12 -4.85
CA GLN A 161 -8.59 -17.38 -5.38
C GLN A 161 -9.87 -18.15 -5.07
N GLU A 162 -10.69 -17.61 -4.18
CA GLU A 162 -12.04 -18.10 -3.92
C GLU A 162 -13.02 -17.35 -4.82
N LYS A 163 -14.24 -17.89 -4.99
CA LYS A 163 -15.27 -17.28 -5.87
C LYS A 163 -15.57 -15.80 -5.56
N ASN A 164 -15.32 -15.35 -4.33
CA ASN A 164 -15.74 -14.02 -3.84
C ASN A 164 -14.62 -13.19 -3.19
N TYR A 165 -13.40 -13.72 -3.07
CA TYR A 165 -12.25 -13.04 -2.45
C TYR A 165 -10.95 -13.82 -2.72
N SER A 166 -9.80 -13.16 -2.58
CA SER A 166 -8.49 -13.81 -2.48
C SER A 166 -8.14 -14.11 -1.03
N THR A 167 -7.42 -15.21 -0.77
CA THR A 167 -6.93 -15.60 0.56
C THR A 167 -5.40 -15.67 0.57
N ILE A 168 -4.78 -15.06 1.58
CA ILE A 168 -3.33 -15.00 1.74
C ILE A 168 -2.96 -15.37 3.19
N PRO A 169 -2.01 -16.28 3.44
CA PRO A 169 -1.50 -16.53 4.77
C PRO A 169 -0.66 -15.36 5.30
N ILE A 170 -0.52 -15.25 6.63
CA ILE A 170 0.54 -14.41 7.22
C ILE A 170 1.91 -15.09 7.14
N ALA A 171 2.98 -14.31 7.36
CA ALA A 171 4.34 -14.84 7.39
C ALA A 171 4.50 -15.84 8.55
N LYS A 172 5.29 -16.91 8.33
CA LYS A 172 5.53 -17.96 9.32
C LYS A 172 7.00 -18.02 9.70
N SER A 173 7.29 -18.40 10.95
CA SER A 173 8.65 -18.73 11.34
C SER A 173 9.08 -19.98 10.59
N GLY A 174 10.29 -19.99 10.05
CA GLY A 174 10.71 -21.08 9.17
C GLY A 174 12.07 -20.87 8.55
N LYS A 175 12.54 -21.90 7.84
CA LYS A 175 13.71 -21.78 6.96
C LYS A 175 13.25 -21.32 5.58
N TYR A 176 13.83 -20.20 5.13
CA TYR A 176 13.69 -19.68 3.78
C TYR A 176 15.09 -19.66 3.15
N ASP A 177 15.28 -20.42 2.07
CA ASP A 177 16.60 -20.71 1.47
C ASP A 177 17.68 -21.10 2.50
N GLY A 178 17.32 -22.03 3.40
CA GLY A 178 18.24 -22.57 4.40
C GLY A 178 18.48 -21.68 5.63
N LYS A 179 18.09 -20.39 5.59
CA LYS A 179 18.21 -19.46 6.71
C LYS A 179 16.92 -19.40 7.53
N TRP A 180 17.06 -19.47 8.85
CA TRP A 180 15.91 -19.34 9.76
C TRP A 180 15.47 -17.89 9.92
N TYR A 181 14.17 -17.66 9.91
CA TYR A 181 13.54 -16.37 10.16
C TYR A 181 12.39 -16.51 11.17
N ASP A 182 12.22 -15.50 12.02
CA ASP A 182 11.09 -15.40 12.96
C ASP A 182 9.93 -14.63 12.29
N ALA A 183 8.69 -15.15 12.36
CA ALA A 183 7.50 -14.50 11.83
C ALA A 183 7.34 -13.04 12.30
N LYS A 184 7.80 -12.72 13.51
CA LYS A 184 7.67 -11.38 14.12
C LYS A 184 8.52 -10.31 13.42
N ILE A 185 9.44 -10.73 12.56
CA ILE A 185 10.27 -9.84 11.75
C ILE A 185 10.08 -10.08 10.25
N LEU A 186 9.13 -10.91 9.87
CA LEU A 186 8.74 -11.15 8.49
C LEU A 186 7.43 -10.42 8.17
N VAL A 187 7.24 -10.10 6.90
CA VAL A 187 5.99 -9.55 6.38
C VAL A 187 5.60 -10.30 5.12
N ASN A 188 4.30 -10.36 4.83
CA ASN A 188 3.82 -10.88 3.55
C ASN A 188 3.31 -9.73 2.70
N HIS A 189 3.98 -9.50 1.58
CA HIS A 189 3.57 -8.56 0.56
C HIS A 189 2.68 -9.27 -0.45
N PHE A 190 1.65 -8.59 -0.92
CA PHE A 190 0.78 -9.07 -1.96
C PHE A 190 0.32 -7.91 -2.84
N GLY A 191 -0.08 -8.20 -4.07
CA GLY A 191 -0.62 -7.17 -4.94
C GLY A 191 -1.06 -7.67 -6.30
N SER A 192 -1.50 -6.73 -7.11
CA SER A 192 -1.70 -6.93 -8.55
C SER A 192 -0.35 -6.99 -9.26
N LYS A 193 -0.32 -7.25 -10.57
CA LYS A 193 0.82 -6.87 -11.41
C LYS A 193 0.77 -5.37 -11.71
N LEU A 194 1.75 -4.84 -12.44
CA LEU A 194 1.63 -3.51 -13.03
C LEU A 194 0.57 -3.52 -14.12
N MET A 195 -0.39 -2.61 -14.03
CA MET A 195 -1.55 -2.54 -14.91
C MET A 195 -1.70 -1.14 -15.46
N LYS A 196 -2.19 -1.05 -16.69
CA LYS A 196 -2.59 0.22 -17.30
C LYS A 196 -4.09 0.42 -17.06
N PRO A 197 -4.53 1.61 -16.64
CA PRO A 197 -5.95 1.94 -16.58
C PRO A 197 -6.63 1.74 -17.94
N VAL A 198 -7.87 1.28 -17.93
CA VAL A 198 -8.74 1.16 -19.12
C VAL A 198 -9.86 2.21 -19.06
N GLY A 199 -10.27 2.70 -20.24
CA GLY A 199 -11.26 3.77 -20.35
C GLY A 199 -10.67 5.16 -20.10
N GLU A 200 -11.52 6.11 -19.71
CA GLU A 200 -11.14 7.51 -19.52
C GLU A 200 -10.39 7.74 -18.20
N PHE A 201 -9.07 7.84 -18.28
CA PHE A 201 -8.23 8.28 -17.17
C PHE A 201 -7.31 9.42 -17.63
N THR A 202 -7.46 10.60 -17.03
CA THR A 202 -6.70 11.81 -17.43
C THR A 202 -5.87 12.35 -16.26
N PRO A 203 -4.63 11.87 -16.05
CA PRO A 203 -3.79 12.26 -14.91
C PRO A 203 -3.62 13.77 -14.73
N SER A 204 -3.54 14.54 -15.81
CA SER A 204 -3.34 16.01 -15.76
C SER A 204 -4.49 16.79 -15.12
N LYS A 205 -5.69 16.19 -15.06
CA LYS A 205 -6.89 16.79 -14.48
C LYS A 205 -7.15 16.34 -13.03
N VAL A 206 -6.37 15.40 -12.51
CA VAL A 206 -6.58 14.86 -11.17
C VAL A 206 -6.18 15.89 -10.11
N GLU A 207 -6.98 15.98 -9.04
CA GLU A 207 -6.66 16.70 -7.80
C GLU A 207 -6.83 15.83 -6.54
N GLY A 208 -7.57 14.72 -6.64
CA GLY A 208 -7.76 13.78 -5.55
C GLY A 208 -7.43 12.36 -5.97
N VAL A 209 -6.87 11.59 -5.04
CA VAL A 209 -6.48 10.21 -5.21
C VAL A 209 -6.94 9.43 -3.99
N TYR A 210 -7.63 8.32 -4.19
CA TYR A 210 -8.16 7.48 -3.13
C TYR A 210 -8.01 6.02 -3.50
N MET A 211 -7.53 5.19 -2.58
CA MET A 211 -7.58 3.74 -2.72
C MET A 211 -8.38 3.11 -1.60
N GLN A 212 -8.92 1.93 -1.86
CA GLN A 212 -9.47 1.08 -0.82
C GLN A 212 -9.24 -0.39 -1.10
N VAL A 213 -9.29 -1.20 -0.04
CA VAL A 213 -9.35 -2.65 -0.07
C VAL A 213 -10.24 -3.12 1.07
N GLU A 214 -11.07 -4.14 0.82
CA GLU A 214 -11.82 -4.81 1.89
C GLU A 214 -11.06 -6.02 2.38
N VAL A 215 -10.90 -6.13 3.69
CA VAL A 215 -10.17 -7.21 4.34
C VAL A 215 -10.90 -7.77 5.54
N ARG A 216 -10.64 -9.05 5.85
CA ARG A 216 -10.98 -9.67 7.12
C ARG A 216 -10.03 -10.81 7.46
N LEU A 217 -10.03 -11.23 8.72
CA LEU A 217 -9.48 -12.53 9.12
C LEU A 217 -10.36 -13.63 8.53
N ASP A 218 -9.73 -14.71 8.08
CA ASP A 218 -10.48 -15.89 7.67
C ASP A 218 -11.23 -16.49 8.88
N PRO A 219 -12.48 -16.97 8.71
CA PRO A 219 -13.26 -17.56 9.79
C PRO A 219 -12.58 -18.74 10.50
N SER A 220 -11.61 -19.42 9.87
CA SER A 220 -10.80 -20.47 10.52
C SER A 220 -9.82 -19.93 11.56
N THR A 221 -9.50 -18.64 11.54
CA THR A 221 -8.49 -18.01 12.41
C THR A 221 -8.97 -16.66 13.00
N PRO A 222 -10.15 -16.60 13.64
CA PRO A 222 -10.81 -15.34 14.00
C PRO A 222 -10.09 -14.57 15.13
N ASN A 223 -9.24 -15.23 15.90
CA ASN A 223 -8.53 -14.63 17.04
C ASN A 223 -7.08 -14.21 16.69
N ALA A 224 -6.69 -14.27 15.41
CA ALA A 224 -5.36 -13.85 14.99
C ALA A 224 -5.18 -12.34 15.16
N LYS A 225 -3.96 -11.92 15.51
CA LYS A 225 -3.62 -10.50 15.64
C LYS A 225 -2.75 -10.06 14.46
N VAL A 226 -3.40 -9.47 13.46
CA VAL A 226 -2.79 -9.13 12.17
C VAL A 226 -3.04 -7.67 11.82
N GLY A 227 -1.98 -6.99 11.39
CA GLY A 227 -2.03 -5.65 10.83
C GLY A 227 -1.91 -5.69 9.31
N ILE A 228 -2.47 -4.71 8.63
CA ILE A 228 -2.33 -4.50 7.20
C ILE A 228 -1.92 -3.05 6.92
N GLN A 229 -0.96 -2.88 6.04
CA GLN A 229 -0.76 -1.64 5.30
C GLN A 229 -1.23 -1.86 3.86
N ALA A 230 -1.91 -0.89 3.27
CA ALA A 230 -2.28 -0.94 1.86
C ALA A 230 -1.82 0.33 1.16
N GLY A 231 -1.48 0.22 -0.12
CA GLY A 231 -1.02 1.34 -0.90
C GLY A 231 -1.04 1.03 -2.39
N MET A 232 -0.37 1.88 -3.13
CA MET A 232 -0.22 1.73 -4.57
C MET A 232 1.22 2.01 -4.97
N ASP A 233 1.67 1.40 -6.06
CA ASP A 233 2.90 1.82 -6.72
C ASP A 233 2.62 2.33 -8.12
N VAL A 234 3.52 3.18 -8.63
CA VAL A 234 3.44 3.72 -9.98
C VAL A 234 4.74 3.57 -10.76
N ARG A 235 4.63 3.53 -12.08
CA ARG A 235 5.78 3.42 -13.00
C ARG A 235 5.47 3.97 -14.38
N HIS A 236 6.52 4.38 -15.09
CA HIS A 236 6.44 4.66 -16.53
C HIS A 236 6.55 3.41 -17.38
N GLU A 237 5.72 3.35 -18.42
CA GLU A 237 5.83 2.32 -19.46
C GLU A 237 7.17 2.45 -20.21
N GLY A 238 7.87 1.33 -20.40
CA GLY A 238 9.16 1.27 -21.10
C GLY A 238 10.40 1.65 -20.26
N ILE A 239 10.24 2.19 -19.04
CA ILE A 239 11.37 2.47 -18.16
C ILE A 239 11.70 1.24 -17.32
N LYS A 240 12.91 0.69 -17.51
CA LYS A 240 13.44 -0.42 -16.70
C LYS A 240 14.06 0.11 -15.40
N THR A 241 13.26 0.20 -14.34
CA THR A 241 13.73 0.33 -12.96
C THR A 241 13.63 -1.04 -12.27
N THR A 242 14.50 -1.28 -11.30
CA THR A 242 14.39 -2.42 -10.37
C THR A 242 13.45 -2.13 -9.19
N TYR A 243 12.98 -0.88 -9.05
CA TYR A 243 12.24 -0.42 -7.89
C TYR A 243 10.88 0.17 -8.29
N TYR A 244 9.90 -0.11 -7.45
CA TYR A 244 8.58 0.49 -7.49
C TYR A 244 8.55 1.75 -6.62
N MET A 245 7.76 2.75 -7.03
CA MET A 245 7.61 4.00 -6.28
C MET A 245 6.27 3.99 -5.58
N ALA A 246 6.30 4.12 -4.25
CA ALA A 246 5.09 4.13 -3.43
C ALA A 246 4.32 5.42 -3.66
N PHE A 247 3.11 5.27 -4.17
CA PHE A 247 2.12 6.30 -4.44
C PHE A 247 1.04 6.25 -3.37
N GLY A 248 1.39 6.75 -2.19
CA GLY A 248 0.52 6.75 -1.02
C GLY A 248 0.39 5.38 -0.37
N SER A 249 0.23 5.38 0.96
CA SER A 249 -0.05 4.18 1.74
C SER A 249 -0.83 4.53 2.98
N THR A 250 -1.54 3.56 3.55
CA THR A 250 -2.17 3.71 4.87
C THR A 250 -1.13 3.60 5.98
N ARG A 251 -1.51 4.06 7.17
CA ARG A 251 -0.96 3.54 8.42
C ARG A 251 -1.19 2.02 8.52
N ILE A 252 -0.56 1.38 9.49
CA ILE A 252 -0.90 -0.02 9.79
C ILE A 252 -2.29 -0.05 10.44
N VAL A 253 -3.24 -0.72 9.78
CA VAL A 253 -4.62 -0.90 10.22
C VAL A 253 -4.81 -2.34 10.71
N THR A 254 -5.45 -2.53 11.85
CA THR A 254 -5.75 -3.87 12.36
C THR A 254 -6.84 -4.54 11.55
N VAL A 255 -6.63 -5.83 11.22
CA VAL A 255 -7.58 -6.68 10.51
C VAL A 255 -8.54 -7.32 11.52
N THR A 256 -9.82 -7.40 11.16
CA THR A 256 -10.90 -7.90 12.03
C THR A 256 -11.55 -9.16 11.47
N PRO A 257 -12.28 -9.96 12.27
CA PRO A 257 -13.10 -11.08 11.76
C PRO A 257 -14.19 -10.66 10.76
N HIS A 258 -14.64 -9.42 10.87
CA HIS A 258 -15.63 -8.84 9.95
C HIS A 258 -14.94 -8.10 8.80
N TRP A 259 -15.62 -8.03 7.66
CA TRP A 259 -15.17 -7.23 6.52
C TRP A 259 -15.04 -5.76 6.94
N LYS A 260 -13.86 -5.20 6.71
CA LYS A 260 -13.51 -3.82 6.99
C LYS A 260 -12.85 -3.22 5.77
N THR A 261 -13.20 -1.98 5.46
CA THR A 261 -12.51 -1.19 4.43
C THR A 261 -11.25 -0.55 5.02
N VAL A 262 -10.10 -0.87 4.43
CA VAL A 262 -8.83 -0.18 4.63
C VAL A 262 -8.62 0.72 3.44
N ASN A 263 -8.38 2.00 3.67
CA ASN A 263 -8.38 3.02 2.62
C ASN A 263 -7.40 4.14 2.90
N TRP A 264 -6.89 4.72 1.83
CA TRP A 264 -5.97 5.86 1.83
C TRP A 264 -6.52 6.96 0.93
N VAL A 265 -6.23 8.21 1.27
CA VAL A 265 -6.60 9.38 0.47
C VAL A 265 -5.52 10.45 0.57
N ASN A 266 -5.29 11.22 -0.50
CA ASN A 266 -4.31 12.30 -0.53
C ASN A 266 -4.69 13.52 0.33
N TYR A 267 -4.74 13.32 1.65
CA TYR A 267 -5.12 14.32 2.65
C TYR A 267 -3.92 15.15 3.11
N ALA A 268 -4.09 16.47 3.24
CA ALA A 268 -3.06 17.38 3.72
C ALA A 268 -2.51 17.07 5.13
N GLY A 269 -3.30 16.43 5.99
CA GLY A 269 -2.84 15.95 7.30
C GLY A 269 -2.28 14.52 7.28
N GLY A 270 -2.12 13.96 6.08
CA GLY A 270 -1.73 12.58 5.85
C GLY A 270 -0.22 12.37 5.76
N GLN A 271 0.21 11.13 5.98
CA GLN A 271 1.60 10.73 5.74
C GLN A 271 1.97 10.87 4.25
N GLY A 272 3.16 11.41 3.99
CA GLY A 272 3.65 11.66 2.63
C GLY A 272 3.02 12.87 1.93
N ALA A 273 2.20 13.68 2.61
CA ALA A 273 1.59 14.88 2.02
C ALA A 273 2.62 15.95 1.64
N ASP A 274 3.80 15.93 2.25
CA ASP A 274 4.90 16.86 1.99
C ASP A 274 5.90 16.37 0.92
N GLU A 275 5.76 15.13 0.44
CA GLU A 275 6.61 14.53 -0.61
C GLU A 275 6.32 15.12 -2.01
N GLY A 276 5.16 15.75 -2.18
CA GLY A 276 4.71 16.39 -3.41
C GLY A 276 3.46 15.74 -4.01
N GLY A 277 3.08 16.20 -5.19
CA GLY A 277 1.86 15.78 -5.87
C GLY A 277 0.62 16.54 -5.45
N VAL A 278 -0.54 15.92 -5.68
CA VAL A 278 -1.83 16.53 -5.39
C VAL A 278 -2.21 16.31 -3.92
N VAL A 279 -2.70 17.34 -3.25
CA VAL A 279 -3.07 17.27 -1.83
C VAL A 279 -4.40 18.00 -1.63
N LEU A 280 -5.35 17.36 -0.94
CA LEU A 280 -6.65 17.93 -0.65
C LEU A 280 -6.77 18.36 0.82
N SER A 281 -7.40 19.51 1.04
CA SER A 281 -7.78 19.94 2.38
C SER A 281 -8.89 19.05 2.95
N LYS A 282 -8.99 19.02 4.29
CA LYS A 282 -10.07 18.30 4.98
C LYS A 282 -11.45 18.72 4.47
N GLU A 283 -11.66 20.02 4.32
CA GLU A 283 -12.94 20.59 3.86
C GLU A 283 -13.25 20.20 2.42
N ARG A 284 -12.24 20.25 1.53
CA ARG A 284 -12.40 19.82 0.14
C ARG A 284 -12.79 18.35 0.05
N LEU A 285 -12.14 17.48 0.84
CA LEU A 285 -12.49 16.06 0.91
C LEU A 285 -13.92 15.86 1.41
N LEU A 286 -14.29 16.47 2.53
CA LEU A 286 -15.61 16.27 3.13
C LEU A 286 -16.78 16.77 2.27
N ASN A 287 -16.52 17.64 1.30
CA ASN A 287 -17.48 18.13 0.31
C ASN A 287 -17.56 17.27 -0.97
N THR A 288 -17.04 16.03 -0.93
CA THR A 288 -17.09 15.10 -2.08
C THR A 288 -17.87 13.83 -1.74
N SER A 289 -18.33 13.13 -2.78
CA SER A 289 -19.06 11.87 -2.67
C SER A 289 -18.50 10.79 -3.59
N PHE A 290 -18.62 9.54 -3.19
CA PHE A 290 -18.37 8.41 -4.07
C PHE A 290 -19.60 8.11 -4.94
N PRO A 291 -19.43 7.55 -6.14
CA PRO A 291 -20.55 7.13 -6.95
C PRO A 291 -21.32 6.04 -6.19
N ARG A 292 -22.64 6.01 -6.35
CA ARG A 292 -23.45 4.89 -5.88
C ARG A 292 -23.19 3.74 -6.85
N GLU A 293 -22.39 2.76 -6.42
CA GLU A 293 -22.19 1.49 -7.12
C GLU A 293 -23.28 0.49 -6.72
#